data_AF-A0A2W4N4Z3-F1
#
_entry.id   AF-A0A2W4N4Z3-F1
#
_cell.length_a   1.000
_cell.length_b   1.000
_cell.length_c   1.000
_cell.angle_alpha   90.00
_cell.angle_beta   90.00
_cell.angle_gamma   90.00
#
_symmetry.space_group_name_H-M   'P 1'
#
loop_
_entity.id
_entity.type
_entity.pdbx_description
1 polymer ?
#
loop_
_entity_poly.entity_id
_entity_poly.type
_entity_poly.pdbx_seq_one_letter_code
_entity_poly.pdbx_strand_id
1 'polypeptide(L)'
;MASAGPRIGHRYHQTSEHLMKLLEAGLLVVERSGRHRYYRLAGEPVARALEALAVIAPPRPIRSLRESEARKALCLARICYDHLAGRVGVALAEALVRRGILVPAEHGYDVTGAGARWLLAFGTDVEVLRRQRRKFAAPCLDWSERRHHLAGALGAALLQRFLALGWMQRLEGSRAVRITDQGWQGLRQEFGLEMGGPGGVVSH
;
A
#
# COMPACT_ATOMS: atom_id res chain seq x y z
N MET A 1 12.78 -41.50 33.47
CA MET A 1 13.11 -40.06 33.43
C MET A 1 13.51 -39.68 32.01
N ALA A 2 12.90 -38.60 31.51
CA ALA A 2 13.18 -37.87 30.27
C ALA A 2 12.98 -38.58 28.91
N SER A 3 11.77 -38.45 28.38
CA SER A 3 11.44 -38.59 26.96
C SER A 3 11.94 -37.36 26.17
N ALA A 4 12.72 -37.61 25.12
CA ALA A 4 13.07 -36.61 24.12
C ALA A 4 11.97 -36.58 23.05
N GLY A 5 11.18 -35.51 23.01
CA GLY A 5 10.16 -35.28 21.99
C GLY A 5 10.78 -35.02 20.60
N PRO A 6 10.15 -35.47 19.50
CA PRO A 6 10.72 -35.31 18.18
C PRO A 6 10.64 -33.84 17.72
N ARG A 7 11.79 -33.33 17.26
CA ARG A 7 11.92 -32.05 16.55
C ARG A 7 11.09 -32.11 15.26
N ILE A 8 10.06 -31.28 15.17
CA ILE A 8 9.24 -31.15 13.96
C ILE A 8 10.03 -30.35 12.92
N GLY A 9 10.68 -31.06 12.01
CA GLY A 9 11.07 -30.52 10.71
C GLY A 9 9.86 -30.53 9.78
N HIS A 10 9.20 -29.39 9.60
CA HIS A 10 8.07 -29.30 8.67
C HIS A 10 8.53 -29.42 7.22
N ARG A 11 8.17 -30.53 6.58
CA ARG A 11 8.34 -30.80 5.15
C ARG A 11 7.32 -30.01 4.30
N TYR A 12 7.75 -29.64 3.10
CA TYR A 12 7.18 -28.76 2.08
C TYR A 12 5.83 -29.18 1.41
N HIS A 13 4.93 -29.94 2.08
CA HIS A 13 3.64 -30.35 1.49
C HIS A 13 2.40 -29.54 1.96
N GLN A 14 2.54 -28.67 2.95
CA GLN A 14 1.40 -27.96 3.59
C GLN A 14 0.96 -26.69 2.84
N THR A 15 1.84 -26.08 2.05
CA THR A 15 1.56 -24.81 1.37
C THR A 15 0.44 -24.94 0.34
N SER A 16 0.40 -26.07 -0.38
CA SER A 16 -0.64 -26.37 -1.38
C SER A 16 -2.02 -26.52 -0.73
N GLU A 17 -2.09 -27.17 0.43
CA GLU A 17 -3.35 -27.40 1.17
C GLU A 17 -3.90 -26.10 1.76
N HIS A 18 -3.05 -25.26 2.36
CA HIS A 18 -3.45 -23.95 2.85
C HIS A 18 -3.96 -23.05 1.72
N LEU A 19 -3.29 -23.04 0.57
CA LEU A 19 -3.74 -22.27 -0.60
C LEU A 19 -5.09 -22.77 -1.12
N MET A 20 -5.36 -24.08 -1.07
CA MET A 20 -6.67 -24.63 -1.43
C MET A 20 -7.76 -24.20 -0.44
N LYS A 21 -7.51 -24.28 0.87
CA LYS A 21 -8.46 -23.81 1.89
C LYS A 21 -8.80 -22.33 1.72
N LEU A 22 -7.80 -21.50 1.39
CA LEU A 22 -8.00 -20.07 1.14
C LEU A 22 -8.75 -19.80 -0.18
N LEU A 23 -8.55 -20.63 -1.21
CA LEU A 23 -9.35 -20.57 -2.45
C LEU A 23 -10.80 -20.97 -2.20
N GLU A 24 -11.03 -22.09 -1.51
CA GLU A 24 -12.36 -22.60 -1.15
C GLU A 24 -13.14 -21.63 -0.27
N ALA A 25 -12.44 -20.95 0.65
CA ALA A 25 -13.01 -19.88 1.47
C ALA A 25 -13.22 -18.55 0.71
N GLY A 26 -12.91 -18.47 -0.58
CA GLY A 26 -13.07 -17.26 -1.39
C GLY A 26 -12.12 -16.11 -1.03
N LEU A 27 -11.02 -16.39 -0.33
CA LEU A 27 -10.02 -15.39 0.08
C LEU A 27 -8.96 -15.16 -0.99
N LEU A 28 -8.72 -16.16 -1.82
CA LEU A 28 -7.83 -16.09 -2.98
C LEU A 28 -8.59 -16.35 -4.28
N VAL A 29 -8.00 -15.91 -5.38
CA VAL A 29 -8.32 -16.39 -6.73
C VAL A 29 -7.02 -16.81 -7.41
N VAL A 30 -7.12 -17.73 -8.36
CA VAL A 30 -5.96 -18.33 -9.03
C VAL A 30 -6.06 -18.16 -10.53
N GLU A 31 -4.95 -17.76 -11.14
CA GLU A 31 -4.74 -17.73 -12.58
C GLU A 31 -3.70 -18.78 -12.96
N ARG A 32 -4.02 -19.61 -13.96
CA ARG A 32 -3.12 -20.65 -14.46
C ARG A 32 -2.37 -20.09 -15.66
N SER A 33 -1.03 -20.10 -15.59
CA SER A 33 -0.17 -19.75 -16.72
C SER A 33 0.90 -20.82 -16.90
N GLY A 34 0.70 -21.65 -17.93
CA GLY A 34 1.49 -22.85 -18.19
C GLY A 34 1.49 -23.80 -16.99
N ARG A 35 2.69 -24.13 -16.49
CA ARG A 35 2.89 -25.03 -15.34
C ARG A 35 2.74 -24.34 -13.98
N HIS A 36 2.58 -23.02 -13.97
CA HIS A 36 2.54 -22.22 -12.75
C HIS A 36 1.12 -21.77 -12.42
N ARG A 37 0.85 -21.66 -11.11
CA ARG A 37 -0.38 -21.11 -10.55
C ARG A 37 -0.05 -19.81 -9.83
N TYR A 38 -0.66 -18.72 -10.26
CA TYR A 38 -0.51 -17.41 -9.66
C TYR A 38 -1.74 -17.12 -8.79
N TYR A 39 -1.52 -16.97 -7.49
CA TYR A 39 -2.57 -16.68 -6.53
C TYR A 39 -2.60 -15.19 -6.23
N ARG A 40 -3.77 -14.60 -6.22
CA ARG A 40 -4.00 -13.21 -5.78
C ARG A 40 -5.14 -13.16 -4.78
N LEU A 41 -5.17 -12.11 -3.97
CA LEU A 41 -6.31 -11.86 -3.09
C LEU A 41 -7.60 -11.74 -3.91
N ALA A 42 -8.69 -12.30 -3.40
CA ALA A 42 -9.97 -12.30 -4.11
C ALA A 42 -10.51 -10.88 -4.36
N GLY A 43 -10.15 -9.91 -3.51
CA GLY A 43 -10.42 -8.51 -3.74
C GLY A 43 -10.05 -7.62 -2.56
N GLU A 44 -10.45 -6.35 -2.69
CA GLU A 44 -10.25 -5.30 -1.68
C GLU A 44 -10.71 -5.68 -0.26
N PRO A 45 -11.87 -6.34 -0.03
CA PRO A 45 -12.30 -6.71 1.32
C PRO A 45 -11.30 -7.63 2.05
N VAL A 46 -10.69 -8.57 1.32
CA VAL A 46 -9.69 -9.49 1.88
C VAL A 46 -8.40 -8.75 2.20
N ALA A 47 -7.95 -7.86 1.31
CA ALA A 47 -6.78 -7.02 1.56
C ALA A 47 -6.96 -6.16 2.81
N ARG A 48 -8.13 -5.53 2.96
CA ARG A 48 -8.51 -4.73 4.13
C ARG A 48 -8.48 -5.54 5.43
N ALA A 49 -8.97 -6.77 5.42
CA ALA A 49 -8.94 -7.66 6.57
C ALA A 49 -7.50 -8.05 6.97
N LEU A 50 -6.67 -8.43 5.98
CA LEU A 50 -5.27 -8.77 6.22
C LEU A 50 -4.47 -7.58 6.77
N GLU A 51 -4.76 -6.36 6.33
CA GLU A 51 -4.15 -5.15 6.87
C GLU A 51 -4.56 -4.89 8.32
N ALA A 52 -5.83 -5.06 8.65
CA ALA A 52 -6.30 -4.93 10.04
C ALA A 52 -5.61 -5.95 10.97
N LEU A 53 -5.46 -7.20 10.51
CA LEU A 53 -4.72 -8.23 11.25
C LEU A 53 -3.23 -7.90 11.37
N ALA A 54 -2.61 -7.32 10.33
CA ALA A 54 -1.20 -6.95 10.35
C ALA A 54 -0.87 -5.84 11.36
N VAL A 55 -1.83 -4.97 11.71
CA VAL A 55 -1.66 -3.91 12.73
C VAL A 55 -1.45 -4.49 14.13
N ILE A 56 -2.11 -5.61 14.44
CA ILE A 56 -2.09 -6.26 15.76
C ILE A 56 -1.11 -7.44 15.85
N ALA A 57 -0.63 -7.94 14.71
CA ALA A 57 0.30 -9.05 14.66
C ALA A 57 1.66 -8.69 15.31
N PRO A 58 2.32 -9.63 16.01
CA PRO A 58 3.64 -9.39 16.57
C PRO A 58 4.67 -9.13 15.46
N PRO A 59 5.62 -8.21 15.66
CA PRO A 59 6.66 -7.96 14.68
C PRO A 59 7.54 -9.20 14.51
N ARG A 60 7.82 -9.56 13.26
CA ARG A 60 8.75 -10.65 12.96
C ARG A 60 10.18 -10.20 13.30
N PRO A 61 11.00 -11.03 13.97
CA PRO A 61 12.39 -10.66 14.26
C PRO A 61 13.17 -10.49 12.96
N ILE A 62 13.90 -9.38 12.83
CA ILE A 62 14.81 -9.10 11.71
C ILE A 62 16.13 -9.81 11.99
N ARG A 63 16.59 -10.65 11.06
CA ARG A 63 17.75 -11.53 11.24
C ARG A 63 18.93 -11.18 10.33
N SER A 64 18.77 -10.20 9.45
CA SER A 64 19.84 -9.73 8.56
C SER A 64 19.68 -8.27 8.16
N LEU A 65 20.77 -7.66 7.67
CA LEU A 65 20.75 -6.30 7.12
C LEU A 65 19.77 -6.19 5.94
N ARG A 66 19.79 -7.18 5.04
CA ARG A 66 18.89 -7.24 3.88
C ARG A 66 17.41 -7.26 4.28
N GLU A 67 17.06 -8.03 5.32
CA GLU A 67 15.69 -8.02 5.87
C GLU A 67 15.32 -6.66 6.47
N SER A 68 16.28 -6.01 7.16
CA SER A 68 16.09 -4.66 7.70
C SER A 68 15.82 -3.63 6.60
N GLU A 69 16.62 -3.66 5.54
CA GLU A 69 16.48 -2.74 4.40
C GLU A 69 15.17 -2.96 3.65
N ALA A 70 14.81 -4.22 3.38
CA ALA A 70 13.53 -4.56 2.76
C ALA A 70 12.35 -4.08 3.62
N ARG A 71 12.44 -4.21 4.94
CA ARG A 71 11.44 -3.69 5.88
C ARG A 71 11.34 -2.17 5.83
N LYS A 72 12.48 -1.46 5.86
CA LYS A 72 12.54 0.00 5.74
C LYS A 72 11.92 0.49 4.43
N ALA A 73 12.22 -0.18 3.31
CA ALA A 73 11.64 0.16 2.02
C ALA A 73 10.11 0.01 2.01
N LEU A 74 9.58 -1.08 2.58
CA LEU A 74 8.13 -1.31 2.69
C LEU A 74 7.42 -0.32 3.62
N CYS A 75 8.08 0.11 4.70
CA CYS A 75 7.54 1.14 5.59
C CYS A 75 7.57 2.52 4.90
N LEU A 76 8.62 2.83 4.13
CA LEU A 76 8.74 4.10 3.44
C LEU A 76 7.63 4.32 2.41
N ALA A 77 7.54 3.43 1.43
CA ALA A 77 6.56 3.52 0.35
C ALA A 77 6.29 2.13 -0.25
N ARG A 78 5.02 1.76 -0.34
CA ARG A 78 4.60 0.48 -0.93
C ARG A 78 3.24 0.60 -1.60
N ILE A 79 2.90 -0.40 -2.39
CA ILE A 79 1.56 -0.59 -2.92
C ILE A 79 0.77 -1.43 -1.91
N CYS A 80 -0.34 -0.89 -1.42
CA CYS A 80 -1.22 -1.63 -0.53
C CYS A 80 -1.98 -2.70 -1.30
N TYR A 81 -2.99 -2.30 -2.05
CA TYR A 81 -3.65 -3.14 -3.03
C TYR A 81 -3.34 -2.59 -4.43
N ASP A 82 -3.85 -1.40 -4.69
CA ASP A 82 -3.68 -0.64 -5.93
C ASP A 82 -3.36 0.84 -5.71
N HIS A 83 -3.10 1.22 -4.45
CA HIS A 83 -2.87 2.59 -4.00
C HIS A 83 -1.63 2.67 -3.11
N LEU A 84 -1.10 3.88 -2.97
CA LEU A 84 0.12 4.16 -2.23
C LEU A 84 -0.08 4.07 -0.72
N ALA A 85 0.81 3.36 -0.05
CA ALA A 85 0.84 3.16 1.39
C ALA A 85 2.27 3.34 1.94
N GLY A 86 2.42 3.10 3.24
CA GLY A 86 3.62 3.46 3.98
C GLY A 86 3.64 4.93 4.35
N ARG A 87 4.75 5.36 4.93
CA ARG A 87 4.98 6.71 5.42
C ARG A 87 4.66 7.78 4.38
N VAL A 88 5.02 7.55 3.12
CA VAL A 88 4.73 8.49 2.01
C VAL A 88 3.25 8.50 1.65
N GLY A 89 2.57 7.34 1.63
CA GLY A 89 1.13 7.28 1.36
C GLY A 89 0.29 7.99 2.42
N VAL A 90 0.68 7.85 3.70
CA VAL A 90 0.07 8.56 4.82
C VAL A 90 0.34 10.07 4.74
N ALA A 91 1.60 10.47 4.54
CA ALA A 91 1.96 11.88 4.40
C ALA A 91 1.26 12.57 3.22
N LEU A 92 1.06 11.85 2.11
CA LEU A 92 0.31 12.32 0.95
C LEU A 92 -1.15 12.58 1.30
N ALA A 93 -1.83 11.63 1.95
CA ALA A 93 -3.23 11.78 2.33
C ALA A 93 -3.43 13.00 3.24
N GLU A 94 -2.53 13.17 4.21
CA GLU A 94 -2.58 14.32 5.12
C GLU A 94 -2.27 15.64 4.43
N ALA A 95 -1.33 15.66 3.49
CA ALA A 95 -1.04 16.85 2.71
C ALA A 95 -2.24 17.30 1.86
N LEU A 96 -2.96 16.35 1.25
CA LEU A 96 -4.18 16.64 0.50
C LEU A 96 -5.27 17.25 1.39
N VAL A 97 -5.42 16.75 2.63
CA VAL A 97 -6.36 17.32 3.61
C VAL A 97 -5.91 18.70 4.09
N ARG A 98 -4.64 18.84 4.50
CA ARG A 98 -4.08 20.13 4.97
C ARG A 98 -4.20 21.24 3.94
N ARG A 99 -4.08 20.90 2.65
CA ARG A 99 -4.20 21.87 1.54
C ARG A 99 -5.65 22.14 1.13
N GLY A 100 -6.63 21.53 1.78
CA GLY A 100 -8.05 21.68 1.44
C GLY A 100 -8.42 21.10 0.07
N ILE A 101 -7.60 20.20 -0.48
CA ILE A 101 -7.96 19.44 -1.70
C ILE A 101 -9.00 18.38 -1.33
N LEU A 102 -8.77 17.72 -0.20
CA LEU A 102 -9.70 16.77 0.42
C LEU A 102 -10.25 17.34 1.72
N VAL A 103 -11.50 16.99 2.03
CA VAL A 103 -12.11 17.20 3.34
C VAL A 103 -12.60 15.86 3.89
N PRO A 104 -12.48 15.60 5.20
CA PRO A 104 -13.05 14.41 5.81
C PRO A 104 -14.57 14.34 5.59
N ALA A 105 -15.05 13.14 5.30
CA ALA A 105 -16.47 12.80 5.19
C ALA A 105 -16.74 11.55 6.04
N GLU A 106 -18.02 11.26 6.31
CA GLU A 106 -18.44 10.18 7.22
C GLU A 106 -17.76 8.82 6.94
N HIS A 107 -17.57 8.49 5.66
CA HIS A 107 -16.99 7.23 5.22
C HIS A 107 -15.72 7.38 4.37
N GLY A 108 -15.03 8.52 4.48
CA GLY A 108 -13.77 8.77 3.79
C GLY A 108 -13.49 10.24 3.53
N TYR A 109 -13.32 10.60 2.26
CA TYR A 109 -12.95 11.96 1.87
C TYR A 109 -13.79 12.45 0.70
N ASP A 110 -14.15 13.72 0.73
CA ASP A 110 -14.70 14.43 -0.41
C ASP A 110 -13.65 15.38 -1.00
N VAL A 111 -13.73 15.58 -2.32
CA VAL A 111 -12.89 16.55 -3.02
C VAL A 111 -13.61 17.90 -3.05
N THR A 112 -12.91 18.95 -2.63
CA THR A 112 -13.43 20.32 -2.71
C THR A 112 -13.47 20.82 -4.16
N GLY A 113 -14.24 21.87 -4.44
CA GLY A 113 -14.27 22.46 -5.79
C GLY A 113 -12.89 22.94 -6.28
N ALA A 114 -12.07 23.49 -5.38
CA ALA A 114 -10.68 23.83 -5.67
C ALA A 114 -9.81 22.58 -5.88
N GLY A 115 -10.00 21.56 -5.04
CA GLY A 115 -9.32 20.28 -5.17
C GLY A 115 -9.60 19.57 -6.49
N ALA A 116 -10.83 19.63 -7.00
CA ALA A 116 -11.20 19.02 -8.28
C ALA A 116 -10.46 19.68 -9.45
N ARG A 117 -10.38 21.02 -9.46
CA ARG A 117 -9.61 21.77 -10.49
C ARG A 117 -8.13 21.44 -10.41
N TRP A 118 -7.57 21.40 -9.20
CA TRP A 118 -6.16 21.08 -8.99
C TRP A 118 -5.83 19.64 -9.41
N LEU A 119 -6.65 18.66 -9.02
CA LEU A 119 -6.49 17.27 -9.42
C LEU A 119 -6.58 17.10 -10.94
N LEU A 120 -7.52 17.79 -11.59
CA LEU A 120 -7.64 17.76 -13.05
C LEU A 120 -6.38 18.31 -13.72
N ALA A 121 -5.86 19.47 -13.26
CA ALA A 121 -4.60 20.03 -13.75
C ALA A 121 -3.40 19.11 -13.49
N PHE A 122 -3.39 18.41 -12.35
CA PHE A 122 -2.38 17.39 -12.03
C PHE A 122 -2.50 16.14 -12.91
N GLY A 123 -3.62 15.94 -13.63
CA GLY A 123 -3.86 14.82 -14.55
C GLY A 123 -4.78 13.73 -13.98
N THR A 124 -5.65 14.08 -13.03
CA THR A 124 -6.62 13.17 -12.40
C THR A 124 -8.03 13.74 -12.48
N ASP A 125 -8.87 13.16 -13.34
CA ASP A 125 -10.26 13.61 -13.55
C ASP A 125 -11.21 13.01 -12.50
N VAL A 126 -11.65 13.85 -11.55
CA VAL A 126 -12.54 13.45 -10.46
C VAL A 126 -13.90 12.96 -10.94
N GLU A 127 -14.45 13.55 -12.01
CA GLU A 127 -15.78 13.20 -12.50
C GLU A 127 -15.78 11.84 -13.18
N VAL A 128 -14.69 11.51 -13.89
CA VAL A 128 -14.49 10.14 -14.41
C VAL A 128 -14.35 9.14 -13.28
N LEU A 129 -13.57 9.46 -12.24
CA LEU A 129 -13.35 8.56 -11.11
C LEU A 129 -14.64 8.28 -10.31
N ARG A 130 -15.50 9.29 -10.12
CA ARG A 130 -16.78 9.14 -9.40
C ARG A 130 -17.76 8.18 -10.07
N ARG A 131 -17.66 8.00 -11.40
CA ARG A 131 -18.51 7.08 -12.18
C ARG A 131 -18.09 5.61 -12.06
N GLN A 132 -16.95 5.33 -11.45
CA GLN A 132 -16.48 3.96 -11.29
C GLN A 132 -17.31 3.19 -10.25
N ARG A 133 -17.48 1.88 -10.45
CA ARG A 133 -18.19 0.99 -9.51
C ARG A 133 -17.33 0.59 -8.30
N ARG A 134 -16.75 1.57 -7.60
CA ARG A 134 -15.95 1.38 -6.38
C ARG A 134 -15.99 2.64 -5.52
N LYS A 135 -15.55 2.54 -4.27
CA LYS A 135 -15.42 3.73 -3.39
C LYS A 135 -14.48 4.75 -4.04
N PHE A 136 -14.91 6.01 -4.06
CA PHE A 136 -14.17 7.10 -4.70
C PHE A 136 -12.87 7.43 -3.95
N ALA A 137 -12.98 7.83 -2.67
CA ALA A 137 -11.84 8.16 -1.81
C ALA A 137 -12.12 7.61 -0.40
N ALA A 138 -11.38 6.57 -0.01
CA ALA A 138 -11.62 5.84 1.24
C ALA A 138 -10.39 5.89 2.16
N PRO A 139 -10.58 5.90 3.49
CA PRO A 139 -9.48 5.80 4.43
C PRO A 139 -9.04 4.35 4.52
N CYS A 140 -7.73 4.13 4.52
CA CYS A 140 -7.13 2.81 4.48
C CYS A 140 -6.03 2.76 5.54
N LEU A 141 -6.19 1.90 6.56
CA LEU A 141 -5.31 1.87 7.73
C LEU A 141 -3.96 1.25 7.36
N ASP A 142 -2.89 2.05 7.53
CA ASP A 142 -1.52 1.62 7.31
C ASP A 142 -1.01 0.79 8.50
N TRP A 143 -0.49 -0.41 8.24
CA TRP A 143 0.05 -1.25 9.33
C TRP A 143 1.38 -0.72 9.90
N SER A 144 2.21 -0.02 9.11
CA SER A 144 3.50 0.52 9.57
C SER A 144 3.32 1.78 10.41
N GLU A 145 2.43 2.65 9.97
CA GLU A 145 2.26 3.99 10.54
C GLU A 145 1.08 4.06 11.52
N ARG A 146 0.17 3.07 11.49
CA ARG A 146 -1.11 3.07 12.24
C ARG A 146 -1.98 4.30 11.99
N ARG A 147 -1.88 4.85 10.78
CA ARG A 147 -2.57 6.05 10.31
C ARG A 147 -3.21 5.77 8.95
N HIS A 148 -4.17 6.59 8.54
CA HIS A 148 -4.88 6.37 7.28
C HIS A 148 -4.12 6.95 6.08
N HIS A 149 -3.89 6.13 5.07
CA HIS A 149 -3.57 6.59 3.71
C HIS A 149 -4.84 6.57 2.85
N LEU A 150 -4.70 7.08 1.61
CA LEU A 150 -5.80 7.24 0.67
C LEU A 150 -5.95 6.01 -0.24
N ALA A 151 -7.11 5.36 -0.16
CA ALA A 151 -7.54 4.28 -1.05
C ALA A 151 -8.74 4.72 -1.92
N GLY A 152 -9.32 3.76 -2.65
CA GLY A 152 -10.41 4.02 -3.58
C GLY A 152 -9.91 4.42 -4.97
N ALA A 153 -10.84 4.81 -5.84
CA ALA A 153 -10.55 5.23 -7.20
C ALA A 153 -9.51 6.37 -7.25
N LEU A 154 -9.60 7.34 -6.33
CA LEU A 154 -8.66 8.46 -6.25
C LEU A 154 -7.26 8.02 -5.82
N GLY A 155 -7.15 7.20 -4.77
CA GLY A 155 -5.85 6.67 -4.32
C GLY A 155 -5.15 5.84 -5.40
N ALA A 156 -5.92 5.03 -6.13
CA ALA A 156 -5.41 4.26 -7.25
C ALA A 156 -4.96 5.17 -8.41
N ALA A 157 -5.77 6.15 -8.79
CA ALA A 157 -5.44 7.09 -9.87
C ALA A 157 -4.17 7.90 -9.57
N LEU A 158 -3.99 8.37 -8.34
CA LEU A 158 -2.78 9.08 -7.94
C LEU A 158 -1.54 8.19 -8.03
N LEU A 159 -1.62 6.93 -7.58
CA LEU A 159 -0.50 5.99 -7.76
C LEU A 159 -0.16 5.81 -9.24
N GLN A 160 -1.17 5.60 -10.10
CA GLN A 160 -0.95 5.48 -11.55
C GLN A 160 -0.32 6.75 -12.13
N ARG A 161 -0.76 7.92 -11.68
CA ARG A 161 -0.18 9.20 -12.10
C ARG A 161 1.30 9.32 -11.70
N PHE A 162 1.67 8.95 -10.48
CA PHE A 162 3.07 8.95 -10.05
C PHE A 162 3.94 7.96 -10.84
N LEU A 163 3.40 6.79 -11.17
CA LEU A 163 4.09 5.83 -12.04
C LEU A 163 4.28 6.39 -13.46
N ALA A 164 3.23 6.98 -14.03
CA ALA A 164 3.25 7.58 -15.37
C ALA A 164 4.22 8.77 -15.48
N LEU A 165 4.36 9.56 -14.41
CA LEU A 165 5.32 10.66 -14.32
C LEU A 165 6.77 10.19 -14.07
N GLY A 166 7.00 8.88 -13.87
CA GLY A 166 8.33 8.36 -13.50
C GLY A 166 8.77 8.71 -12.08
N TRP A 167 7.86 9.21 -11.24
CA TRP A 167 8.16 9.56 -9.85
C TRP A 167 8.33 8.33 -8.97
N MET A 168 7.64 7.25 -9.34
CA MET A 168 7.69 5.98 -8.62
C MET A 168 7.95 4.84 -9.58
N GLN A 169 8.64 3.81 -9.09
CA GLN A 169 8.92 2.60 -9.84
C GLN A 169 8.61 1.38 -8.97
N ARG A 170 7.95 0.39 -9.58
CA ARG A 170 7.69 -0.89 -8.94
C ARG A 170 8.99 -1.69 -8.85
N LEU A 171 9.21 -2.34 -7.70
CA LEU A 171 10.31 -3.27 -7.52
C LEU A 171 9.81 -4.69 -7.78
N GLU A 172 10.47 -5.42 -8.68
CA GLU A 172 10.08 -6.79 -9.00
C GLU A 172 10.13 -7.69 -7.76
N GLY A 173 9.14 -8.58 -7.65
CA GLY A 173 9.02 -9.49 -6.50
C GLY A 173 8.70 -8.80 -5.16
N SER A 174 8.39 -7.50 -5.14
CA SER A 174 8.09 -6.75 -3.93
C SER A 174 6.89 -5.82 -4.08
N ARG A 175 6.23 -5.53 -2.97
CA ARG A 175 5.21 -4.46 -2.88
C ARG A 175 5.84 -3.09 -2.67
N ALA A 176 7.11 -3.01 -2.31
CA ALA A 176 7.80 -1.74 -2.13
C ALA A 176 7.88 -1.00 -3.47
N VAL A 177 7.74 0.33 -3.42
CA VAL A 177 7.95 1.21 -4.56
C VAL A 177 9.15 2.10 -4.28
N ARG A 178 10.02 2.22 -5.28
CA ARG A 178 11.13 3.16 -5.25
C ARG A 178 10.62 4.52 -5.69
N ILE A 179 10.93 5.57 -4.92
CA ILE A 179 10.70 6.95 -5.32
C ILE A 179 11.98 7.45 -5.98
N THR A 180 11.87 8.01 -7.17
CA THR A 180 13.01 8.57 -7.92
C THR A 180 13.37 9.95 -7.36
N ASP A 181 14.55 10.48 -7.72
CA ASP A 181 14.94 11.83 -7.29
C ASP A 181 13.96 12.88 -7.83
N GLN A 182 13.55 12.73 -9.09
CA GLN A 182 12.46 13.53 -9.68
C GLN A 182 11.14 13.36 -8.91
N GLY A 183 10.85 12.14 -8.46
CA GLY A 183 9.67 11.88 -7.64
C GLY A 183 9.68 12.60 -6.30
N TRP A 184 10.83 12.65 -5.61
CA TRP A 184 10.96 13.42 -4.38
C TRP A 184 10.82 14.93 -4.61
N GLN A 185 11.41 15.45 -5.67
CA GLN A 185 11.24 16.86 -6.06
C GLN A 185 9.78 17.18 -6.37
N GLY A 186 9.12 16.33 -7.15
CA GLY A 186 7.72 16.47 -7.51
C GLY A 186 6.78 16.39 -6.30
N LEU A 187 6.98 15.42 -5.41
CA LEU A 187 6.19 15.29 -4.17
C LEU A 187 6.35 16.54 -3.28
N ARG A 188 7.55 17.12 -3.22
CA ARG A 188 7.78 18.37 -2.49
C ARG A 188 7.08 19.55 -3.15
N GLN A 189 7.22 19.73 -4.46
CA GLN A 189 6.66 20.87 -5.19
C GLN A 189 5.13 20.82 -5.26
N GLU A 190 4.58 19.67 -5.63
CA GLU A 190 3.14 19.54 -5.89
C GLU A 190 2.33 19.31 -4.61
N PHE A 191 2.92 18.72 -3.57
CA PHE A 191 2.18 18.32 -2.35
C PHE A 191 2.79 18.86 -1.05
N GLY A 192 3.96 19.50 -1.09
CA GLY A 192 4.62 20.01 0.13
C GLY A 192 5.15 18.90 1.04
N LEU A 193 5.51 17.73 0.50
CA LEU A 193 6.05 16.64 1.31
C LEU A 193 7.52 16.90 1.67
N GLU A 194 7.76 17.22 2.94
CA GLU A 194 9.11 17.32 3.53
C GLU A 194 9.49 16.00 4.19
N MET A 195 9.83 15.01 3.36
CA MET A 195 10.35 13.73 3.84
C MET A 195 11.84 13.68 3.51
N GLY A 196 12.68 13.50 4.52
CA GLY A 196 14.11 13.26 4.30
C GLY A 196 14.29 12.09 3.33
N GLY A 197 15.04 12.30 2.25
CA GLY A 197 15.51 11.22 1.39
C GLY A 197 16.28 10.16 2.19
N PRO A 198 16.63 9.00 1.60
CA PRO A 198 17.33 7.95 2.33
C PRO A 198 18.65 8.50 2.90
N GLY A 199 18.65 8.82 4.20
CA GLY A 199 19.77 9.49 4.89
C GLY A 199 19.36 10.56 5.93
N GLY A 200 18.12 11.07 5.93
CA GLY A 200 17.72 12.12 6.86
C GLY A 200 17.21 11.61 8.21
N VAL A 201 18.09 11.59 9.22
CA VAL A 201 17.67 11.65 10.63
C VAL A 201 16.99 13.01 10.83
N VAL A 202 15.73 13.01 11.25
CA VAL A 202 15.06 14.24 11.70
C VAL A 202 15.38 14.35 13.19
N SER A 203 16.37 15.15 13.52
CA SER A 203 16.60 15.60 14.89
C SER A 203 15.51 16.61 15.24
N HIS A 204 14.76 16.33 16.31
CA HIS A 204 14.18 17.39 17.12
C HIS A 204 15.26 18.00 17.99
#